data_AF-R1E7M7-F1
#
_entry.id   AF-R1E7M7-F1
#
_cell.length_a   1.000
_cell.length_b   1.000
_cell.length_c   1.000
_cell.angle_alpha   90.00
_cell.angle_beta   90.00
_cell.angle_gamma   90.00
#
_symmetry.space_group_name_H-M   'P 1'
#
loop_
_entity.id
_entity.type
_entity.pdbx_description
1 polymer ?
#
loop_
_entity_poly.entity_id
_entity_poly.type
_entity_poly.pdbx_seq_one_letter_code
_entity_poly.pdbx_strand_id
1 'polypeptide(L)'
;MVASPPSSAPSRRCSRHRLFPPPSVAPSPRGSDHGFSPPPPSARRWRITSTKLGTGSFSDGVFSASGGGVEVAVKVVSSMVRGAPNIVNEAEILKRLGPHSNIVAMYAHGYARTIIEGCGGLLSRLPWSYPARVPLDAYCVVLEKVSGGELYDRIARAGRPRPLEEAEARRIFGGIAAAVSHCHAHGIAHLDLKLENILLTESGGVKLIDFGLSHAYRPRGDSRGGYHRETPLQNLVGSSGYAAPEVWFNCGGYDGLTADVWSMGVILYLMLFGFFPFSRDDDAAFADAVNALNEAQRQGRGRSLLVAGSLREPPSPLAVELLDAMLTVKPSRRTKAKAVLGHQWLKRGDSTPLTERSLPAPTTPTKAVRVTEGLAPEGHGSPRSIMEDPFGAGKRKSI
;
A
#
# COMPACT_ATOMS: atom_id res chain seq x y z
N MET A 1 25.35 11.76 74.05
CA MET A 1 26.12 10.78 73.26
C MET A 1 25.60 9.41 73.65
N VAL A 2 24.95 8.76 72.70
CA VAL A 2 23.90 7.72 72.83
C VAL A 2 24.52 6.40 72.32
N ALA A 3 24.76 5.42 73.19
CA ALA A 3 23.93 4.27 73.59
C ALA A 3 24.12 2.98 72.75
N SER A 4 24.69 2.01 73.48
CA SER A 4 24.66 0.53 73.49
C SER A 4 23.32 -0.18 73.08
N PRO A 5 23.17 -1.53 73.20
CA PRO A 5 23.35 -2.57 72.17
C PRO A 5 22.10 -3.51 72.06
N PRO A 6 22.19 -4.87 72.10
CA PRO A 6 22.41 -5.86 71.02
C PRO A 6 21.18 -6.80 70.80
N SER A 7 21.36 -7.89 70.03
CA SER A 7 20.89 -9.27 70.35
C SER A 7 20.00 -10.01 69.33
N SER A 8 20.44 -11.24 69.05
CA SER A 8 19.70 -12.52 68.88
C SER A 8 18.81 -12.80 67.66
N ALA A 9 19.17 -13.89 66.98
CA ALA A 9 18.37 -14.76 66.09
C ALA A 9 17.11 -15.33 66.80
N PRO A 10 16.09 -15.94 66.10
CA PRO A 10 16.25 -17.26 65.46
C PRO A 10 15.33 -17.56 64.25
N SER A 11 15.56 -18.73 63.65
CA SER A 11 14.78 -19.41 62.61
C SER A 11 13.29 -19.64 62.94
N ARG A 12 12.39 -19.57 61.93
CA ARG A 12 11.30 -20.55 61.72
C ARG A 12 10.45 -20.28 60.46
N ARG A 13 10.29 -21.36 59.67
CA ARG A 13 9.08 -21.84 58.98
C ARG A 13 8.15 -20.82 58.29
N CYS A 14 8.20 -20.85 56.96
CA CYS A 14 7.13 -20.38 56.07
C CYS A 14 5.78 -21.02 56.42
N SER A 15 4.85 -20.17 56.84
CA SER A 15 3.45 -20.48 57.08
C SER A 15 2.60 -19.78 56.02
N ARG A 16 1.62 -20.52 55.50
CA ARG A 16 0.69 -20.16 54.43
C ARG A 16 -0.01 -18.81 54.67
N HIS A 17 0.06 -17.92 53.68
CA HIS A 17 -0.94 -16.87 53.48
C HIS A 17 -1.57 -16.97 52.07
N ARG A 18 -2.87 -17.27 52.12
CA ARG A 18 -3.96 -17.13 51.14
C ARG A 18 -3.58 -16.59 49.75
N LEU A 19 -3.71 -17.47 48.76
CA LEU A 19 -3.82 -17.11 47.35
C LEU A 19 -5.16 -16.40 47.13
N PHE A 20 -5.10 -15.11 46.76
CA PHE A 20 -6.24 -14.43 46.15
C PHE A 20 -6.40 -14.92 44.71
N PRO A 21 -7.62 -15.23 44.24
CA PRO A 21 -7.84 -15.48 42.82
C PRO A 21 -7.60 -14.18 42.03
N PRO A 22 -7.07 -14.24 40.80
CA PRO A 22 -6.95 -13.06 39.95
C PRO A 22 -8.35 -12.49 39.65
N PRO A 23 -8.48 -11.17 39.47
CA PRO A 23 -9.78 -10.54 39.21
C PRO A 23 -10.36 -11.08 37.90
N SER A 24 -11.63 -11.46 37.95
CA SER A 24 -12.41 -11.90 36.80
C SER A 24 -12.46 -10.78 35.77
N VAL A 25 -11.81 -11.00 34.62
CA VAL A 25 -11.95 -10.14 33.45
C VAL A 25 -13.38 -10.30 32.94
N ALA A 26 -14.18 -9.24 33.11
CA ALA A 26 -15.49 -9.15 32.50
C ALA A 26 -15.36 -9.28 30.97
N PRO A 27 -16.29 -9.96 30.28
CA PRO A 27 -16.22 -10.10 28.83
C PRO A 27 -16.38 -8.70 28.20
N SER A 28 -15.35 -8.27 27.47
CA SER A 28 -15.40 -7.08 26.62
C SER A 28 -16.61 -7.17 25.68
N PRO A 29 -17.33 -6.06 25.43
CA PRO A 29 -18.45 -6.06 24.50
C PRO A 29 -17.93 -6.48 23.13
N ARG A 30 -18.65 -7.41 22.50
CA ARG A 30 -18.37 -7.93 21.16
C ARG A 30 -18.20 -6.75 20.20
N GLY A 31 -16.95 -6.48 19.82
CA GLY A 31 -16.64 -5.60 18.70
C GLY A 31 -17.24 -6.21 17.44
N SER A 32 -17.91 -5.36 16.68
CA SER A 32 -18.49 -5.63 15.37
C SER A 32 -17.57 -6.49 14.51
N ASP A 33 -18.17 -7.54 13.96
CA ASP A 33 -17.62 -8.50 13.01
C ASP A 33 -17.00 -7.76 11.80
N HIS A 34 -15.71 -7.44 11.87
CA HIS A 34 -14.97 -6.91 10.73
C HIS A 34 -14.58 -8.08 9.82
N GLY A 35 -15.56 -8.51 9.01
CA GLY A 35 -15.37 -9.03 7.65
C GLY A 35 -14.17 -9.94 7.39
N PHE A 36 -13.85 -10.85 8.30
CA PHE A 36 -12.93 -11.95 7.98
C PHE A 36 -13.76 -13.02 7.29
N SER A 37 -13.81 -13.00 5.95
CA SER A 37 -14.26 -14.17 5.21
C SER A 37 -13.20 -15.26 5.39
N PRO A 38 -13.50 -16.37 6.08
CA PRO A 38 -12.57 -17.50 6.12
C PRO A 38 -12.32 -18.00 4.70
N PRO A 39 -11.15 -18.62 4.42
CA PRO A 39 -10.91 -19.20 3.10
C PRO A 39 -12.01 -20.22 2.79
N PRO A 40 -12.65 -20.16 1.61
CA PRO A 40 -13.69 -21.11 1.24
C PRO A 40 -13.08 -22.52 1.16
N PRO A 41 -13.70 -23.54 1.81
CA PRO A 41 -13.25 -24.90 1.64
C PRO A 41 -13.75 -25.48 0.31
N SER A 42 -12.91 -26.31 -0.33
CA SER A 42 -13.22 -27.44 -1.24
C SER A 42 -13.12 -27.30 -2.77
N ALA A 43 -12.96 -26.11 -3.36
CA ALA A 43 -12.79 -26.03 -4.81
C ALA A 43 -11.44 -26.60 -5.25
N ARG A 44 -11.43 -27.83 -5.80
CA ARG A 44 -10.22 -28.43 -6.39
C ARG A 44 -9.78 -27.70 -7.66
N ARG A 45 -10.74 -27.07 -8.37
CA ARG A 45 -10.55 -26.31 -9.61
C ARG A 45 -11.56 -25.17 -9.72
N TRP A 46 -11.23 -24.17 -10.53
CA TRP A 46 -11.98 -22.94 -10.73
C TRP A 46 -12.47 -22.80 -12.17
N ARG A 47 -13.72 -22.41 -12.37
CA ARG A 47 -14.31 -22.19 -13.70
C ARG A 47 -14.34 -20.70 -14.02
N ILE A 48 -13.69 -20.29 -15.12
CA ILE A 48 -13.75 -18.92 -15.61
C ILE A 48 -15.20 -18.59 -16.03
N THR A 49 -15.78 -17.53 -15.48
CA THR A 49 -17.18 -17.14 -15.69
C THR A 49 -17.34 -15.90 -16.57
N SER A 50 -16.31 -15.06 -16.71
CA SER A 50 -16.37 -13.82 -17.49
C SER A 50 -15.17 -13.62 -18.42
N THR A 51 -15.33 -12.72 -19.39
CA THR A 51 -14.41 -12.60 -20.51
C THR A 51 -13.10 -11.89 -20.17
N LYS A 52 -13.12 -10.91 -19.25
CA LYS A 52 -11.95 -10.23 -18.66
C LYS A 52 -12.43 -9.17 -17.65
N LEU A 53 -11.88 -9.16 -16.45
CA LEU A 53 -12.07 -8.11 -15.44
C LEU A 53 -11.12 -6.93 -15.69
N GLY A 54 -9.89 -7.23 -16.10
CA GLY A 54 -8.87 -6.20 -16.33
C GLY A 54 -7.58 -6.75 -16.91
N THR A 55 -6.58 -5.88 -17.04
CA THR A 55 -5.19 -6.27 -17.28
C THR A 55 -4.34 -5.80 -16.11
N GLY A 56 -3.74 -6.73 -15.37
CA GLY A 56 -2.68 -6.37 -14.42
C GLY A 56 -1.37 -6.05 -15.15
N SER A 57 -0.49 -5.25 -14.52
CA SER A 57 0.74 -4.71 -15.13
C SER A 57 1.68 -5.78 -15.69
N PHE A 58 1.65 -7.01 -15.15
CA PHE A 58 2.50 -8.12 -15.58
C PHE A 58 1.72 -9.38 -15.95
N SER A 59 0.42 -9.25 -16.21
CA SER A 59 -0.48 -10.37 -16.52
C SER A 59 -1.16 -10.20 -17.87
N ASP A 60 -1.45 -11.31 -18.55
CA ASP A 60 -2.24 -11.27 -19.79
C ASP A 60 -3.68 -10.83 -19.52
N GLY A 61 -4.17 -11.10 -18.31
CA GLY A 61 -5.49 -10.66 -17.86
C GLY A 61 -5.81 -11.11 -16.45
N VAL A 62 -6.81 -10.43 -15.88
CA VAL A 62 -7.55 -10.87 -14.70
C VAL A 62 -8.96 -11.23 -15.16
N PHE A 63 -9.49 -12.36 -14.68
CA PHE A 63 -10.78 -12.92 -15.10
C PHE A 63 -11.62 -13.27 -13.87
N SER A 64 -12.94 -13.16 -13.97
CA SER A 64 -13.82 -13.68 -12.92
C SER A 64 -13.90 -15.19 -13.08
N ALA A 65 -13.85 -15.91 -11.96
CA ALA A 65 -14.11 -17.34 -11.91
C ALA A 65 -15.02 -17.68 -10.73
N SER A 66 -15.55 -18.89 -10.74
CA SER A 66 -16.29 -19.44 -9.62
C SER A 66 -15.84 -20.87 -9.31
N GLY A 67 -15.97 -21.24 -8.04
CA GLY A 67 -15.60 -22.57 -7.54
C GLY A 67 -16.00 -22.69 -6.08
N GLY A 68 -16.55 -23.85 -5.67
CA GLY A 68 -16.95 -24.06 -4.28
C GLY A 68 -18.01 -23.06 -3.75
N GLY A 69 -18.84 -22.50 -4.64
CA GLY A 69 -19.90 -21.55 -4.30
C GLY A 69 -19.46 -20.09 -4.13
N VAL A 70 -18.19 -19.75 -4.37
CA VAL A 70 -17.68 -18.38 -4.29
C VAL A 70 -17.25 -17.84 -5.65
N GLU A 71 -17.32 -16.53 -5.83
CA GLU A 71 -16.69 -15.82 -6.94
C GLU A 71 -15.29 -15.35 -6.56
N VAL A 72 -14.37 -15.43 -7.52
CA VAL A 72 -12.95 -15.12 -7.35
C VAL A 72 -12.38 -14.40 -8.57
N ALA A 73 -11.23 -13.77 -8.39
CA ALA A 73 -10.39 -13.29 -9.47
C ALA A 73 -9.36 -14.35 -9.85
N VAL A 74 -9.06 -14.48 -11.13
CA VAL A 74 -7.95 -15.29 -11.63
C VAL A 74 -7.04 -14.42 -12.47
N LYS A 75 -5.85 -14.13 -11.95
CA LYS A 75 -4.77 -13.48 -12.69
C LYS A 75 -4.02 -14.54 -13.50
N VAL A 76 -3.83 -14.30 -14.80
CA VAL A 76 -3.27 -15.29 -15.74
C VAL A 76 -2.03 -14.72 -16.45
N VAL A 77 -0.97 -15.53 -16.53
CA VAL A 77 0.23 -15.29 -17.33
C VAL A 77 0.51 -16.52 -18.20
N SER A 78 0.38 -16.38 -19.52
CA SER A 78 0.53 -17.45 -20.50
C SER A 78 1.97 -17.62 -20.97
N SER A 79 2.82 -16.60 -20.82
CA SER A 79 4.23 -16.67 -21.21
C SER A 79 5.12 -16.77 -19.98
N MET A 80 5.82 -17.90 -19.80
CA MET A 80 6.82 -18.05 -18.75
C MET A 80 8.08 -17.18 -18.96
N VAL A 81 8.16 -16.45 -20.08
CA VAL A 81 9.28 -15.55 -20.42
C VAL A 81 8.97 -14.09 -20.01
N ARG A 82 7.69 -13.67 -20.00
CA ARG A 82 7.27 -12.30 -19.68
C ARG A 82 6.31 -12.29 -18.50
N GLY A 83 6.64 -11.58 -17.43
CA GLY A 83 5.76 -11.41 -16.25
C GLY A 83 5.68 -12.61 -15.30
N ALA A 84 6.16 -13.80 -15.70
CA ALA A 84 6.15 -14.99 -14.87
C ALA A 84 6.93 -14.88 -13.54
N PRO A 85 8.13 -14.23 -13.48
CA PRO A 85 8.78 -13.99 -12.21
C PRO A 85 7.91 -13.16 -11.25
N ASN A 86 7.13 -12.20 -11.77
CA ASN A 86 6.32 -11.30 -10.96
C ASN A 86 5.06 -11.99 -10.42
N ILE A 87 4.35 -12.79 -11.22
CA ILE A 87 3.17 -13.52 -10.73
C ILE A 87 3.54 -14.63 -9.73
N VAL A 88 4.69 -15.28 -9.91
CA VAL A 88 5.21 -16.25 -8.94
C VAL A 88 5.66 -15.53 -7.66
N ASN A 89 6.35 -14.40 -7.79
CA ASN A 89 6.74 -13.57 -6.65
C ASN A 89 5.52 -13.12 -5.85
N GLU A 90 4.47 -12.61 -6.52
CA GLU A 90 3.22 -12.22 -5.89
C GLU A 90 2.61 -13.36 -5.07
N ALA A 91 2.56 -14.58 -5.63
CA ALA A 91 2.03 -15.74 -4.90
C ALA A 91 2.87 -16.09 -3.65
N GLU A 92 4.20 -16.08 -3.75
CA GLU A 92 5.08 -16.40 -2.61
C GLU A 92 5.04 -15.30 -1.53
N ILE A 93 4.92 -14.04 -1.92
CA ILE A 93 4.73 -12.91 -1.00
C ILE A 93 3.40 -13.05 -0.26
N LEU A 94 2.30 -13.30 -0.96
CA LEU A 94 0.98 -13.47 -0.35
C LEU A 94 0.95 -14.67 0.62
N LYS A 95 1.62 -15.78 0.29
CA LYS A 95 1.79 -16.90 1.24
C LYS A 95 2.52 -16.48 2.51
N ARG A 96 3.64 -15.76 2.35
CA ARG A 96 4.47 -15.33 3.48
C ARG A 96 3.76 -14.32 4.38
N LEU A 97 2.92 -13.46 3.81
CA LEU A 97 2.10 -12.50 4.57
C LEU A 97 0.98 -13.18 5.34
N GLY A 98 0.45 -14.28 4.82
CA GLY A 98 -0.73 -14.92 5.39
C GLY A 98 -1.98 -14.04 5.30
N PRO A 99 -3.08 -14.43 5.94
CA PRO A 99 -4.35 -13.70 5.86
C PRO A 99 -4.28 -12.36 6.63
N HIS A 100 -4.81 -11.30 6.02
CA HIS A 100 -4.94 -9.99 6.63
C HIS A 100 -6.18 -9.28 6.06
N SER A 101 -6.95 -8.56 6.90
CA SER A 101 -8.22 -7.94 6.50
C SER A 101 -8.09 -6.95 5.34
N ASN A 102 -6.97 -6.21 5.29
CA ASN A 102 -6.72 -5.18 4.28
C ASN A 102 -5.75 -5.58 3.16
N ILE A 103 -5.43 -6.86 3.03
CA ILE A 103 -4.64 -7.40 1.92
C ILE A 103 -5.54 -8.39 1.18
N VAL A 104 -5.45 -8.44 -0.15
CA VAL A 104 -6.21 -9.41 -0.96
C VAL A 104 -5.85 -10.84 -0.54
N ALA A 105 -6.86 -11.68 -0.29
CA ALA A 105 -6.60 -13.07 0.02
C ALA A 105 -6.23 -13.86 -1.24
N MET A 106 -5.24 -14.75 -1.13
CA MET A 106 -4.93 -15.74 -2.17
C MET A 106 -5.52 -17.09 -1.79
N TYR A 107 -6.31 -17.68 -2.70
CA TYR A 107 -6.94 -18.98 -2.49
C TYR A 107 -6.15 -20.13 -3.10
N ALA A 108 -5.51 -19.90 -4.26
CA ALA A 108 -4.70 -20.90 -4.94
C ALA A 108 -3.73 -20.24 -5.91
N HIS A 109 -2.69 -20.96 -6.33
CA HIS A 109 -1.84 -20.57 -7.43
C HIS A 109 -1.19 -21.80 -8.06
N GLY A 110 -0.76 -21.71 -9.32
CA GLY A 110 -0.13 -22.82 -10.04
C GLY A 110 -0.46 -22.80 -11.53
N TYR A 111 -0.06 -23.85 -12.24
CA TYR A 111 -0.36 -23.97 -13.66
C TYR A 111 -1.87 -24.15 -13.92
N ALA A 112 -2.40 -23.54 -14.97
CA ALA A 112 -3.81 -23.59 -15.30
C ALA A 112 -4.35 -25.03 -15.39
N ARG A 113 -3.55 -25.97 -15.94
CA ARG A 113 -3.90 -27.40 -15.99
C ARG A 113 -4.25 -28.06 -14.65
N THR A 114 -3.74 -27.52 -13.54
CA THR A 114 -4.01 -28.07 -12.20
C THR A 114 -5.21 -27.42 -11.55
N ILE A 115 -5.37 -26.10 -11.70
CA ILE A 115 -6.32 -25.29 -10.92
C ILE A 115 -7.50 -24.72 -11.70
N ILE A 116 -7.50 -24.74 -13.04
CA ILE A 116 -8.60 -24.21 -13.87
C ILE A 116 -9.39 -25.36 -14.53
N GLU A 117 -10.72 -25.29 -14.48
CA GLU A 117 -11.63 -26.20 -15.19
C GLU A 117 -11.64 -25.90 -16.69
N GLY A 118 -11.58 -26.94 -17.53
CA GLY A 118 -11.75 -26.79 -18.98
C GLY A 118 -10.59 -26.09 -19.72
N CYS A 119 -9.46 -25.84 -19.06
CA CYS A 119 -8.25 -25.30 -19.71
C CYS A 119 -7.73 -26.26 -20.80
N GLY A 120 -7.18 -25.71 -21.89
CA GLY A 120 -6.56 -26.50 -22.97
C GLY A 120 -7.46 -27.36 -23.85
N GLY A 121 -8.78 -27.36 -23.66
CA GLY A 121 -9.69 -28.15 -24.50
C GLY A 121 -9.68 -27.70 -25.96
N LEU A 122 -9.79 -28.65 -26.91
CA LEU A 122 -10.04 -28.39 -28.33
C LEU A 122 -11.56 -28.35 -28.59
N LEU A 123 -12.20 -27.18 -28.50
CA LEU A 123 -13.54 -27.02 -29.10
C LEU A 123 -13.34 -26.75 -30.59
N SER A 124 -13.66 -27.74 -31.41
CA SER A 124 -13.89 -27.57 -32.83
C SER A 124 -14.95 -26.49 -33.07
N ARG A 125 -14.58 -25.47 -33.86
CA ARG A 125 -15.47 -24.56 -34.59
C ARG A 125 -16.45 -23.71 -33.75
N LEU A 126 -16.01 -22.61 -33.13
CA LEU A 126 -16.85 -21.41 -33.00
C LEU A 126 -16.00 -20.13 -33.04
N PRO A 127 -16.47 -19.05 -33.72
CA PRO A 127 -15.78 -17.77 -33.78
C PRO A 127 -16.07 -16.90 -32.54
N TRP A 128 -15.00 -16.48 -31.85
CA TRP A 128 -14.87 -15.21 -31.12
C TRP A 128 -16.01 -14.66 -30.22
N SER A 129 -16.65 -15.46 -29.36
CA SER A 129 -17.59 -14.87 -28.35
C SER A 129 -17.66 -15.53 -26.97
N TYR A 130 -16.71 -16.40 -26.60
CA TYR A 130 -16.52 -16.90 -25.22
C TYR A 130 -15.02 -16.81 -24.88
N PRO A 131 -14.59 -16.54 -23.63
CA PRO A 131 -13.23 -16.08 -23.37
C PRO A 131 -12.18 -17.02 -23.94
N ALA A 132 -11.21 -16.41 -24.60
CA ALA A 132 -9.98 -17.02 -25.07
C ALA A 132 -9.46 -18.06 -24.05
N ARG A 133 -9.26 -19.28 -24.51
CA ARG A 133 -8.85 -20.42 -23.69
C ARG A 133 -7.59 -20.06 -22.92
N VAL A 134 -7.62 -20.25 -21.59
CA VAL A 134 -6.41 -20.18 -20.77
C VAL A 134 -5.47 -21.33 -21.19
N PRO A 135 -4.23 -21.05 -21.65
CA PRO A 135 -3.28 -22.09 -22.03
C PRO A 135 -2.97 -23.02 -20.85
N LEU A 136 -2.72 -24.30 -21.13
CA LEU A 136 -2.48 -25.29 -20.07
C LEU A 136 -1.23 -25.00 -19.22
N ASP A 137 -0.25 -24.37 -19.84
CA ASP A 137 1.05 -23.97 -19.32
C ASP A 137 1.05 -22.56 -18.74
N ALA A 138 -0.07 -21.82 -18.84
CA ALA A 138 -0.23 -20.55 -18.16
C ALA A 138 -0.12 -20.73 -16.65
N TYR A 139 0.53 -19.80 -15.98
CA TYR A 139 0.54 -19.71 -14.53
C TYR A 139 -0.60 -18.81 -14.07
N CYS A 140 -1.31 -19.24 -13.03
CA CYS A 140 -2.47 -18.54 -12.50
C CYS A 140 -2.33 -18.31 -11.00
N VAL A 141 -2.88 -17.19 -10.54
CA VAL A 141 -3.09 -16.88 -9.12
C VAL A 141 -4.57 -16.58 -8.92
N VAL A 142 -5.19 -17.28 -7.98
CA VAL A 142 -6.60 -17.16 -7.64
C VAL A 142 -6.72 -16.30 -6.38
N LEU A 143 -7.43 -15.20 -6.50
CA LEU A 143 -7.52 -14.13 -5.50
C LEU A 143 -8.97 -13.89 -5.09
N GLU A 144 -9.14 -13.31 -3.90
CA GLU A 144 -10.37 -12.66 -3.49
C GLU A 144 -10.83 -11.64 -4.53
N LYS A 145 -12.11 -11.71 -4.90
CA LYS A 145 -12.76 -10.73 -5.77
C LYS A 145 -13.24 -9.54 -4.93
N VAL A 146 -12.90 -8.32 -5.33
CA VAL A 146 -13.14 -7.06 -4.64
C VAL A 146 -13.87 -6.09 -5.59
N SER A 147 -15.18 -5.93 -5.38
CA SER A 147 -16.05 -5.24 -6.36
C SER A 147 -16.13 -3.72 -6.25
N GLY A 148 -15.53 -3.08 -5.23
CA GLY A 148 -15.72 -1.64 -5.01
C GLY A 148 -14.87 -0.72 -5.90
N GLY A 149 -14.07 -1.29 -6.81
CA GLY A 149 -13.25 -0.55 -7.77
C GLY A 149 -11.98 0.04 -7.16
N GLU A 150 -11.20 0.74 -7.98
CA GLU A 150 -9.93 1.34 -7.57
C GLU A 150 -10.13 2.64 -6.79
N LEU A 151 -9.26 2.91 -5.80
CA LEU A 151 -9.21 4.21 -5.13
C LEU A 151 -8.88 5.34 -6.11
N TYR A 152 -8.14 5.05 -7.19
CA TYR A 152 -7.87 6.00 -8.27
C TYR A 152 -9.16 6.58 -8.86
N ASP A 153 -10.10 5.72 -9.26
CA ASP A 153 -11.38 6.13 -9.86
C ASP A 153 -12.23 6.96 -8.88
N ARG A 154 -12.10 6.71 -7.57
CA ARG A 154 -12.77 7.49 -6.53
C ARG A 154 -12.26 8.93 -6.48
N ILE A 155 -10.96 9.15 -6.65
CA ILE A 155 -10.32 10.48 -6.61
C ILE A 155 -10.42 11.19 -7.97
N ALA A 156 -10.18 10.48 -9.07
CA ALA A 156 -10.13 11.03 -10.44
C ALA A 156 -11.51 11.19 -11.13
N ARG A 157 -12.61 10.99 -10.39
CA ARG A 157 -13.97 10.89 -10.95
C ARG A 157 -14.33 12.09 -11.83
N ALA A 158 -14.82 11.80 -13.04
CA ALA A 158 -15.31 12.79 -14.03
C ALA A 158 -14.26 13.81 -14.53
N GLY A 159 -12.98 13.44 -14.54
CA GLY A 159 -11.89 14.27 -15.10
C GLY A 159 -11.56 15.51 -14.27
N ARG A 160 -12.15 15.65 -13.08
CA ARG A 160 -11.84 16.70 -12.11
C ARG A 160 -11.50 16.03 -10.79
N PRO A 161 -10.22 16.01 -10.38
CA PRO A 161 -9.84 15.39 -9.14
C PRO A 161 -10.63 16.01 -7.98
N ARG A 162 -11.27 15.16 -7.18
CA ARG A 162 -11.97 15.60 -5.97
C ARG A 162 -11.24 15.03 -4.75
N PRO A 163 -10.70 15.88 -3.88
CA PRO A 163 -10.26 15.45 -2.56
C PRO A 163 -11.38 14.70 -1.85
N LEU A 164 -10.99 13.71 -1.06
CA LEU A 164 -11.88 13.05 -0.13
C LEU A 164 -12.08 13.93 1.09
N GLU A 165 -13.26 13.83 1.71
CA GLU A 165 -13.45 14.37 3.04
C GLU A 165 -12.46 13.71 4.00
N GLU A 166 -11.88 14.49 4.92
CA GLU A 166 -10.81 14.00 5.77
C GLU A 166 -11.22 12.77 6.60
N ALA A 167 -12.49 12.68 7.03
CA ALA A 167 -13.01 11.52 7.73
C ALA A 167 -13.04 10.25 6.85
N GLU A 168 -13.42 10.39 5.58
CA GLU A 168 -13.36 9.30 4.59
C GLU A 168 -11.90 8.92 4.32
N ALA A 169 -11.04 9.91 4.10
CA ALA A 169 -9.61 9.71 3.88
C ALA A 169 -8.96 8.96 5.03
N ARG A 170 -9.25 9.35 6.28
CA ARG A 170 -8.75 8.70 7.49
C ARG A 170 -9.14 7.24 7.60
N ARG A 171 -10.40 6.93 7.30
CA ARG A 171 -10.93 5.56 7.34
C ARG A 171 -10.27 4.67 6.30
N ILE A 172 -10.14 5.15 5.06
CA ILE A 172 -9.48 4.44 3.95
C ILE A 172 -7.98 4.28 4.25
N PHE A 173 -7.31 5.37 4.64
CA PHE A 173 -5.88 5.37 4.93
C PHE A 173 -5.52 4.51 6.14
N GLY A 174 -6.40 4.38 7.12
CA GLY A 174 -6.23 3.44 8.24
C GLY A 174 -6.05 2.00 7.77
N GLY A 175 -6.84 1.56 6.78
CA GLY A 175 -6.70 0.22 6.19
C GLY A 175 -5.42 0.06 5.35
N ILE A 176 -5.02 1.11 4.62
CA ILE A 176 -3.73 1.14 3.88
C ILE A 176 -2.57 1.01 4.87
N ALA A 177 -2.58 1.81 5.94
CA ALA A 177 -1.55 1.79 6.98
C ALA A 177 -1.48 0.44 7.70
N ALA A 178 -2.63 -0.21 7.94
CA ALA A 178 -2.69 -1.55 8.52
C ALA A 178 -2.03 -2.58 7.60
N ALA A 179 -2.39 -2.60 6.32
CA ALA A 179 -1.80 -3.50 5.32
C ALA A 179 -0.29 -3.32 5.19
N VAL A 180 0.20 -2.08 5.01
CA VAL A 180 1.64 -1.82 4.84
C VAL A 180 2.42 -2.10 6.13
N SER A 181 1.86 -1.78 7.30
CA SER A 181 2.49 -2.15 8.57
C SER A 181 2.61 -3.67 8.73
N HIS A 182 1.62 -4.44 8.27
CA HIS A 182 1.69 -5.91 8.25
C HIS A 182 2.79 -6.40 7.29
N CYS A 183 2.88 -5.85 6.08
CA CYS A 183 3.96 -6.16 5.15
C CYS A 183 5.34 -5.91 5.76
N HIS A 184 5.54 -4.72 6.34
CA HIS A 184 6.83 -4.33 6.93
C HIS A 184 7.19 -5.18 8.14
N ALA A 185 6.21 -5.61 8.94
CA ALA A 185 6.43 -6.54 10.05
C ALA A 185 6.93 -7.92 9.57
N HIS A 186 6.60 -8.32 8.34
CA HIS A 186 7.08 -9.54 7.69
C HIS A 186 8.35 -9.32 6.84
N GLY A 187 8.93 -8.12 6.89
CA GLY A 187 10.13 -7.76 6.13
C GLY A 187 9.86 -7.69 4.63
N ILE A 188 8.66 -7.29 4.24
CA ILE A 188 8.25 -7.17 2.84
C ILE A 188 8.02 -5.70 2.51
N ALA A 189 8.74 -5.20 1.49
CA ALA A 189 8.47 -3.92 0.86
C ALA A 189 7.55 -4.13 -0.34
N HIS A 190 6.49 -3.33 -0.47
CA HIS A 190 5.53 -3.44 -1.56
C HIS A 190 6.09 -2.93 -2.89
N LEU A 191 6.76 -1.77 -2.85
CA LEU A 191 7.47 -1.10 -3.96
C LEU A 191 6.63 -0.57 -5.13
N ASP A 192 5.34 -0.89 -5.20
CA ASP A 192 4.40 -0.26 -6.16
C ASP A 192 3.13 0.26 -5.46
N LEU A 193 3.27 0.97 -4.35
CA LEU A 193 2.14 1.60 -3.67
C LEU A 193 1.62 2.78 -4.49
N LYS A 194 0.37 2.67 -4.96
CA LYS A 194 -0.35 3.68 -5.74
C LYS A 194 -1.86 3.49 -5.60
N LEU A 195 -2.63 4.50 -6.01
CA LEU A 195 -4.10 4.49 -5.88
C LEU A 195 -4.76 3.33 -6.65
N GLU A 196 -4.18 2.94 -7.78
CA GLU A 196 -4.60 1.87 -8.68
C GLU A 196 -4.41 0.48 -8.05
N ASN A 197 -3.49 0.35 -7.10
CA ASN A 197 -3.23 -0.89 -6.37
C ASN A 197 -3.96 -0.95 -5.02
N ILE A 198 -4.94 -0.05 -4.80
CA ILE A 198 -5.80 -0.04 -3.61
C ILE A 198 -7.24 -0.18 -4.08
N LEU A 199 -7.85 -1.33 -3.81
CA LEU A 199 -9.26 -1.58 -4.12
C LEU A 199 -10.14 -1.20 -2.95
N LEU A 200 -11.29 -0.58 -3.24
CA LEU A 200 -12.34 -0.32 -2.29
C LEU A 200 -13.22 -1.57 -2.16
N THR A 201 -13.73 -1.81 -0.96
CA THR A 201 -14.74 -2.85 -0.70
C THR A 201 -16.11 -2.21 -0.60
N GLU A 202 -17.18 -3.00 -0.80
CA GLU A 202 -18.57 -2.53 -0.64
C GLU A 202 -18.88 -2.04 0.78
N SER A 203 -18.19 -2.61 1.79
CA SER A 203 -18.26 -2.17 3.19
C SER A 203 -17.54 -0.84 3.46
N GLY A 204 -17.00 -0.20 2.42
CA GLY A 204 -16.19 1.01 2.48
C GLY A 204 -14.72 0.78 2.79
N GLY A 205 -14.31 -0.40 3.31
CA GLY A 205 -12.91 -0.74 3.59
C GLY A 205 -12.00 -0.81 2.35
N VAL A 206 -10.74 -1.21 2.53
CA VAL A 206 -9.75 -1.31 1.44
C VAL A 206 -9.04 -2.67 1.41
N LYS A 207 -8.57 -3.05 0.23
CA LYS A 207 -7.71 -4.20 -0.05
C LYS A 207 -6.49 -3.75 -0.86
N LEU A 208 -5.30 -3.97 -0.32
CA LEU A 208 -4.03 -3.80 -1.04
C LEU A 208 -3.81 -4.99 -1.98
N ILE A 209 -3.45 -4.71 -3.22
CA ILE A 209 -3.26 -5.70 -4.30
C ILE A 209 -1.91 -5.51 -5.01
N ASP A 210 -1.56 -6.47 -5.89
CA ASP A 210 -0.44 -6.41 -6.84
C ASP A 210 0.97 -6.42 -6.21
N PHE A 211 1.33 -7.55 -5.59
CA PHE A 211 2.65 -7.77 -4.97
C PHE A 211 3.72 -8.21 -5.98
N GLY A 212 3.50 -8.02 -7.28
CA GLY A 212 4.40 -8.50 -8.33
C GLY A 212 5.82 -7.94 -8.24
N LEU A 213 5.95 -6.68 -7.80
CA LEU A 213 7.23 -5.98 -7.63
C LEU A 213 7.78 -6.02 -6.20
N SER A 214 7.07 -6.67 -5.28
CA SER A 214 7.44 -6.64 -3.86
C SER A 214 8.76 -7.36 -3.58
N HIS A 215 9.49 -6.85 -2.59
CA HIS A 215 10.77 -7.40 -2.17
C HIS A 215 10.68 -7.96 -0.75
N ALA A 216 11.09 -9.21 -0.58
CA ALA A 216 11.16 -9.88 0.71
C ALA A 216 12.59 -9.90 1.26
N TYR A 217 12.84 -9.10 2.31
CA TYR A 217 14.11 -9.11 3.02
C TYR A 217 14.33 -10.43 3.77
N ARG A 218 15.59 -10.84 3.85
CA ARG A 218 16.00 -12.03 4.62
C ARG A 218 15.95 -11.73 6.12
N PRO A 219 15.33 -12.60 6.95
CA PRO A 219 15.44 -12.48 8.39
C PRO A 219 16.91 -12.52 8.82
N ARG A 220 17.28 -11.75 9.86
CA ARG A 220 18.65 -11.76 10.38
C ARG A 220 19.03 -13.06 11.09
N GLY A 221 18.04 -13.77 11.63
CA GLY A 221 18.26 -15.02 12.37
C GLY A 221 19.04 -14.87 13.69
N ASP A 222 19.37 -13.63 14.08
CA ASP A 222 20.07 -13.33 15.33
C ASP A 222 19.10 -13.00 16.47
N SER A 223 19.63 -12.92 17.69
CA SER A 223 18.87 -12.60 18.91
C SER A 223 18.26 -11.19 18.91
N ARG A 224 18.64 -10.32 17.97
CA ARG A 224 18.09 -8.97 17.83
C ARG A 224 16.80 -8.95 17.00
N GLY A 225 16.54 -10.01 16.24
CA GLY A 225 15.41 -10.09 15.32
C GLY A 225 15.49 -9.07 14.18
N GLY A 226 14.46 -9.08 13.32
CA GLY A 226 14.38 -8.18 12.16
C GLY A 226 15.01 -8.76 10.90
N TYR A 227 15.34 -7.88 9.95
CA TYR A 227 15.65 -8.24 8.57
C TYR A 227 16.95 -7.57 8.09
N HIS A 228 17.70 -8.27 7.23
CA HIS A 228 18.89 -7.75 6.56
C HIS A 228 18.49 -6.65 5.58
N ARG A 229 18.64 -5.40 6.03
CA ARG A 229 18.35 -4.18 5.26
C ARG A 229 19.62 -3.41 4.89
N GLU A 230 20.79 -3.97 5.22
CA GLU A 230 22.08 -3.31 4.94
C GLU A 230 22.42 -3.26 3.45
N THR A 231 21.93 -4.24 2.67
CA THR A 231 22.11 -4.27 1.22
C THR A 231 21.03 -3.39 0.57
N PRO A 232 21.39 -2.23 -0.02
CA PRO A 232 20.41 -1.36 -0.65
C PRO A 232 19.90 -1.99 -1.94
N LEU A 233 18.61 -1.83 -2.20
CA LEU A 233 18.01 -2.22 -3.47
C LEU A 233 18.52 -1.28 -4.57
N GLN A 234 18.99 -1.86 -5.67
CA GLN A 234 19.58 -1.11 -6.80
C GLN A 234 18.60 -0.95 -7.98
N ASN A 235 17.51 -1.71 -7.99
CA ASN A 235 16.56 -1.70 -9.09
C ASN A 235 15.61 -0.52 -8.97
N LEU A 236 15.51 0.29 -10.03
CA LEU A 236 14.47 1.30 -10.16
C LEU A 236 13.15 0.60 -10.47
N VAL A 237 12.26 0.54 -9.49
CA VAL A 237 10.93 -0.07 -9.61
C VAL A 237 9.87 0.83 -8.98
N GLY A 238 8.62 0.65 -9.41
CA GLY A 238 7.48 1.43 -8.94
C GLY A 238 7.04 2.50 -9.94
N SER A 239 5.99 3.22 -9.56
CA SER A 239 5.35 4.24 -10.41
C SER A 239 5.90 5.62 -10.10
N SER A 240 6.42 6.34 -11.12
CA SER A 240 7.23 7.56 -11.01
C SER A 240 6.65 8.59 -10.02
N GLY A 241 5.38 8.96 -10.17
CA GLY A 241 4.73 9.98 -9.32
C GLY A 241 4.61 9.62 -7.82
N TYR A 242 4.85 8.38 -7.43
CA TYR A 242 4.80 7.92 -6.04
C TYR A 242 6.19 7.59 -5.47
N ALA A 243 7.23 7.66 -6.29
CA ALA A 243 8.57 7.25 -5.93
C ALA A 243 9.20 8.20 -4.92
N ALA A 244 9.93 7.63 -3.95
CA ALA A 244 10.72 8.39 -3.01
C ALA A 244 11.94 9.03 -3.70
N PRO A 245 12.48 10.16 -3.21
CA PRO A 245 13.62 10.83 -3.83
C PRO A 245 14.83 9.91 -3.99
N GLU A 246 15.10 9.05 -2.99
CA GLU A 246 16.20 8.09 -3.04
C GLU A 246 16.01 6.99 -4.09
N VAL A 247 14.76 6.71 -4.48
CA VAL A 247 14.42 5.80 -5.59
C VAL A 247 14.54 6.56 -6.91
N TRP A 248 13.93 7.74 -7.01
CA TRP A 248 13.92 8.56 -8.23
C TRP A 248 15.32 8.88 -8.73
N PHE A 249 16.18 9.38 -7.86
CA PHE A 249 17.55 9.79 -8.21
C PHE A 249 18.56 8.65 -8.18
N ASN A 250 18.15 7.43 -7.85
CA ASN A 250 19.00 6.24 -7.75
C ASN A 250 20.30 6.49 -6.96
N CYS A 251 20.20 6.99 -5.73
CA CYS A 251 21.34 7.46 -4.93
C CYS A 251 22.23 6.34 -4.33
N GLY A 252 22.68 5.38 -5.15
CA GLY A 252 23.45 4.21 -4.68
C GLY A 252 22.59 3.11 -4.06
N GLY A 253 21.29 3.15 -4.35
CA GLY A 253 20.27 2.23 -3.88
C GLY A 253 19.49 2.73 -2.66
N TYR A 254 18.47 1.97 -2.26
CA TYR A 254 17.49 2.40 -1.26
C TYR A 254 16.98 1.28 -0.37
N ASP A 255 16.33 1.66 0.72
CA ASP A 255 15.58 0.77 1.60
C ASP A 255 14.10 0.80 1.20
N GLY A 256 13.60 -0.34 0.73
CA GLY A 256 12.24 -0.46 0.21
C GLY A 256 11.16 -0.19 1.24
N LEU A 257 11.40 -0.49 2.53
CA LEU A 257 10.43 -0.22 3.59
C LEU A 257 10.31 1.29 3.83
N THR A 258 11.40 2.05 3.74
CA THR A 258 11.32 3.51 3.87
C THR A 258 10.72 4.15 2.62
N ALA A 259 11.01 3.60 1.44
CA ALA A 259 10.43 4.06 0.18
C ALA A 259 8.90 3.89 0.17
N ASP A 260 8.38 2.75 0.62
CA ASP A 260 6.93 2.53 0.77
C ASP A 260 6.26 3.62 1.62
N VAL A 261 6.88 4.05 2.73
CA VAL A 261 6.30 5.09 3.60
C VAL A 261 6.21 6.45 2.88
N TRP A 262 7.15 6.76 1.99
CA TRP A 262 7.02 7.96 1.15
C TRP A 262 5.82 7.83 0.21
N SER A 263 5.68 6.70 -0.47
CA SER A 263 4.54 6.44 -1.36
C SER A 263 3.20 6.50 -0.60
N MET A 264 3.15 6.04 0.65
CA MET A 264 2.00 6.24 1.54
C MET A 264 1.72 7.73 1.79
N GLY A 265 2.75 8.55 1.98
CA GLY A 265 2.63 10.01 2.09
C GLY A 265 2.04 10.64 0.83
N VAL A 266 2.50 10.23 -0.36
CA VAL A 266 1.95 10.68 -1.64
C VAL A 266 0.49 10.27 -1.80
N ILE A 267 0.12 9.05 -1.42
CA ILE A 267 -1.26 8.56 -1.46
C ILE A 267 -2.16 9.39 -0.53
N LEU A 268 -1.75 9.62 0.73
CA LEU A 268 -2.52 10.45 1.66
C LEU A 268 -2.67 11.88 1.13
N TYR A 269 -1.62 12.42 0.52
CA TYR A 269 -1.68 13.73 -0.12
C TYR A 269 -2.71 13.73 -1.26
N LEU A 270 -2.67 12.76 -2.17
CA LEU A 270 -3.66 12.66 -3.24
C LEU A 270 -5.10 12.53 -2.71
N MET A 271 -5.29 11.81 -1.60
CA MET A 271 -6.59 11.68 -0.95
C MET A 271 -7.09 13.02 -0.38
N LEU A 272 -6.21 13.82 0.21
CA LEU A 272 -6.57 15.09 0.88
C LEU A 272 -6.59 16.32 -0.04
N PHE A 273 -5.86 16.26 -1.15
CA PHE A 273 -5.66 17.41 -2.04
C PHE A 273 -6.13 17.14 -3.48
N GLY A 274 -6.26 15.89 -3.90
CA GLY A 274 -6.69 15.51 -5.25
C GLY A 274 -5.61 15.71 -6.33
N PHE A 275 -4.41 16.16 -6.00
CA PHE A 275 -3.30 16.33 -6.95
C PHE A 275 -1.99 15.85 -6.33
N PHE A 276 -0.98 15.61 -7.16
CA PHE A 276 0.30 15.11 -6.70
C PHE A 276 1.08 16.18 -5.92
N PRO A 277 1.84 15.80 -4.88
CA PRO A 277 2.70 16.73 -4.16
C PRO A 277 3.96 17.12 -4.94
N PHE A 278 4.30 16.45 -6.05
CA PHE A 278 5.48 16.80 -6.84
C PHE A 278 5.20 16.58 -8.33
N SER A 279 5.99 17.22 -9.19
CA SER A 279 5.96 16.95 -10.63
C SER A 279 6.33 15.49 -10.89
N ARG A 280 5.65 14.87 -11.86
CA ARG A 280 5.80 13.44 -12.21
C ARG A 280 6.64 13.21 -13.46
N ASP A 281 6.82 14.26 -14.26
CA ASP A 281 7.35 14.17 -15.62
C ASP A 281 8.49 15.18 -15.87
N ASP A 282 8.88 15.94 -14.84
CA ASP A 282 9.94 16.94 -14.90
C ASP A 282 10.94 16.68 -13.76
N ASP A 283 12.08 16.10 -14.13
CA ASP A 283 13.19 15.76 -13.24
C ASP A 283 13.71 17.00 -12.47
N ALA A 284 13.79 18.15 -13.14
CA ALA A 284 14.30 19.38 -12.54
C ALA A 284 13.30 19.96 -11.55
N ALA A 285 12.01 20.03 -11.93
CA ALA A 285 10.96 20.49 -11.02
C ALA A 285 10.80 19.58 -9.79
N PHE A 286 10.92 18.26 -9.97
CA PHE A 286 10.92 17.31 -8.87
C PHE A 286 12.11 17.55 -7.93
N ALA A 287 13.32 17.71 -8.48
CA ALA A 287 14.52 18.00 -7.70
C ALA A 287 14.41 19.32 -6.91
N ASP A 288 13.95 20.39 -7.54
CA ASP A 288 13.77 21.69 -6.90
C ASP A 288 12.77 21.62 -5.73
N ALA A 289 11.63 20.95 -5.94
CA ALA A 289 10.63 20.79 -4.89
C ALA A 289 11.15 19.95 -3.71
N VAL A 290 11.86 18.84 -3.99
CA VAL A 290 12.48 18.01 -2.95
C VAL A 290 13.56 18.78 -2.18
N ASN A 291 14.38 19.59 -2.87
CA ASN A 291 15.40 20.42 -2.24
C ASN A 291 14.79 21.48 -1.32
N ALA A 292 13.74 22.17 -1.78
CA ALA A 292 13.01 23.14 -0.98
C ALA A 292 12.38 22.48 0.27
N LEU A 293 11.79 21.30 0.12
CA LEU A 293 11.23 20.53 1.23
C LEU A 293 12.32 20.10 2.22
N ASN A 294 13.47 19.61 1.73
CA ASN A 294 14.59 19.19 2.58
C ASN A 294 15.14 20.38 3.39
N GLU A 295 15.28 21.56 2.79
CA GLU A 295 15.73 22.77 3.49
C GLU A 295 14.72 23.22 4.55
N ALA A 296 13.42 23.21 4.23
CA ALA A 296 12.38 23.48 5.22
C ALA A 296 12.45 22.51 6.41
N GLN A 297 12.61 21.21 6.15
CA GLN A 297 12.75 20.18 7.18
C GLN A 297 14.02 20.36 8.05
N ARG A 298 15.11 20.87 7.49
CA ARG A 298 16.33 21.22 8.25
C ARG A 298 16.10 22.39 9.21
N GLN A 299 15.28 23.35 8.81
CA GLN A 299 14.90 24.50 9.63
C GLN A 299 13.82 24.18 10.68
N GLY A 300 13.46 22.90 10.86
CA GLY A 300 12.40 22.47 11.77
C GLY A 300 10.99 22.79 11.28
N ARG A 301 10.84 23.14 9.99
CA ARG A 301 9.56 23.44 9.36
C ARG A 301 9.09 22.20 8.60
N GLY A 302 8.20 21.41 9.22
CA GLY A 302 7.41 20.43 8.47
C GLY A 302 6.43 21.21 7.59
N ARG A 303 6.58 21.10 6.26
CA ARG A 303 5.66 21.78 5.34
C ARG A 303 5.45 20.98 4.07
N SER A 304 4.85 19.80 4.21
CA SER A 304 4.15 19.12 3.13
C SER A 304 3.09 20.04 2.48
N LEU A 305 2.62 21.05 3.23
CA LEU A 305 1.78 22.14 2.75
C LEU A 305 2.47 23.13 1.80
N LEU A 306 3.81 23.14 1.67
CA LEU A 306 4.49 24.02 0.69
C LEU A 306 4.05 23.72 -0.74
N VAL A 307 3.54 22.51 -1.00
CA VAL A 307 3.05 22.11 -2.32
C VAL A 307 1.53 22.33 -2.48
N ALA A 308 0.81 22.61 -1.39
CA ALA A 308 -0.65 22.60 -1.39
C ALA A 308 -1.30 23.87 -1.96
N GLY A 309 -0.56 24.98 -2.11
CA GLY A 309 -1.15 26.27 -2.45
C GLY A 309 -2.23 26.71 -1.44
N SER A 310 -2.96 27.78 -1.76
CA SER A 310 -4.06 28.26 -0.90
C SER A 310 -5.28 27.35 -1.06
N LEU A 311 -5.45 26.40 -0.14
CA LEU A 311 -6.69 25.63 -0.02
C LEU A 311 -7.81 26.46 0.60
N ARG A 312 -9.06 26.17 0.20
CA ARG A 312 -10.26 26.72 0.85
C ARG A 312 -10.45 26.15 2.26
N GLU A 313 -10.13 24.87 2.43
CA GLU A 313 -10.23 24.16 3.71
C GLU A 313 -8.95 23.33 3.91
N PRO A 314 -8.03 23.76 4.79
CA PRO A 314 -6.82 23.00 5.06
C PRO A 314 -7.12 21.73 5.87
N PRO A 315 -6.37 20.63 5.68
CA PRO A 315 -6.47 19.45 6.54
C PRO A 315 -6.19 19.77 8.00
N SER A 316 -6.64 18.89 8.91
CA SER A 316 -6.38 19.02 10.35
C SER A 316 -4.87 19.04 10.67
N PRO A 317 -4.47 19.66 11.80
CA PRO A 317 -3.06 19.68 12.21
C PRO A 317 -2.44 18.28 12.28
N LEU A 318 -3.18 17.28 12.77
CA LEU A 318 -2.70 15.90 12.85
C LEU A 318 -2.55 15.25 11.47
N ALA A 319 -3.36 15.62 10.47
CA ALA A 319 -3.19 15.15 9.10
C ALA A 319 -1.87 15.68 8.50
N VAL A 320 -1.60 16.96 8.74
CA VAL A 320 -0.36 17.63 8.30
C VAL A 320 0.86 17.04 8.99
N GLU A 321 0.80 16.84 10.31
CA GLU A 321 1.87 16.18 11.08
C GLU A 321 2.20 14.78 10.52
N LEU A 322 1.16 14.00 10.22
CA LEU A 322 1.33 12.66 9.64
C LEU A 322 1.95 12.71 8.25
N LEU A 323 1.50 13.63 7.39
CA LEU A 323 2.08 13.85 6.07
C LEU A 323 3.55 14.23 6.17
N ASP A 324 3.92 15.17 7.03
CA ASP A 324 5.30 15.60 7.24
C ASP A 324 6.21 14.47 7.72
N ALA A 325 5.69 13.61 8.59
CA ALA A 325 6.42 12.44 9.08
C ALA A 325 6.71 11.42 7.96
N MET A 326 5.79 11.25 7.01
CA MET A 326 5.94 10.34 5.87
C MET A 326 6.75 10.93 4.71
N LEU A 327 6.55 12.22 4.41
CA LEU A 327 7.25 12.96 3.36
C LEU A 327 8.58 13.58 3.85
N THR A 328 9.18 12.97 4.88
CA THR A 328 10.55 13.31 5.30
C THR A 328 11.55 12.87 4.23
N VAL A 329 12.32 13.81 3.68
CA VAL A 329 13.23 13.55 2.55
C VAL A 329 14.33 12.57 2.95
N LYS A 330 14.96 12.78 4.11
CA LYS A 330 16.02 11.88 4.61
C LYS A 330 15.41 10.55 5.09
N PRO A 331 15.67 9.40 4.45
CA PRO A 331 14.98 8.14 4.75
C PRO A 331 15.19 7.66 6.20
N SER A 332 16.37 7.89 6.77
CA SER A 332 16.68 7.51 8.16
C SER A 332 15.94 8.32 9.22
N ARG A 333 15.35 9.47 8.85
CA ARG A 333 14.49 10.29 9.73
C ARG A 333 13.00 10.07 9.44
N ARG A 334 12.68 9.44 8.32
CA ARG A 334 11.30 9.17 7.90
C ARG A 334 10.64 8.21 8.89
N THR A 335 9.36 8.45 9.17
CA THR A 335 8.59 7.58 10.07
C THR A 335 8.51 6.15 9.51
N LYS A 336 8.18 5.19 10.38
CA LYS A 336 7.99 3.78 10.00
C LYS A 336 6.51 3.47 9.86
N ALA A 337 6.11 2.53 9.01
CA ALA A 337 4.70 2.15 8.83
C ALA A 337 3.96 1.81 10.15
N LYS A 338 4.64 1.12 11.08
CA LYS A 338 4.09 0.86 12.42
C LYS A 338 3.75 2.15 13.21
N ALA A 339 4.57 3.18 13.08
CA ALA A 339 4.33 4.48 13.71
C ALA A 339 3.23 5.27 12.98
N VAL A 340 3.14 5.16 11.64
CA VAL A 340 2.03 5.70 10.84
C VAL A 340 0.70 5.14 11.34
N LEU A 341 0.59 3.81 11.43
CA LEU A 341 -0.62 3.14 11.94
C LEU A 341 -0.97 3.56 13.38
N GLY A 342 0.05 3.86 14.18
CA GLY A 342 -0.09 4.30 15.56
C GLY A 342 -0.39 5.80 15.75
N HIS A 343 -0.44 6.59 14.67
CA HIS A 343 -0.52 8.05 14.72
C HIS A 343 -1.88 8.53 15.27
N GLN A 344 -1.88 9.69 15.94
CA GLN A 344 -3.09 10.22 16.58
C GLN A 344 -4.18 10.58 15.58
N TRP A 345 -3.80 11.03 14.38
CA TRP A 345 -4.75 11.29 13.29
C TRP A 345 -5.65 10.10 12.98
N LEU A 346 -5.09 8.87 12.97
CA LEU A 346 -5.84 7.64 12.73
C LEU A 346 -6.62 7.16 13.96
N LYS A 347 -6.09 7.40 15.18
CA LYS A 347 -6.68 6.88 16.42
C LYS A 347 -7.83 7.70 16.96
N ARG A 348 -7.73 9.03 16.89
CA ARG A 348 -8.64 9.95 17.59
C ARG A 348 -9.57 10.69 16.64
N GLY A 349 -9.09 11.00 15.43
CA GLY A 349 -9.78 11.88 14.49
C GLY A 349 -9.95 13.27 15.09
N ASP A 350 -9.21 14.27 14.59
CA ASP A 350 -9.41 15.63 15.09
C ASP A 350 -10.61 16.28 14.41
N SER A 351 -11.44 16.93 15.21
CA SER A 351 -12.65 17.66 14.80
C SER A 351 -12.42 19.17 14.62
N THR A 352 -11.18 19.64 14.54
CA THR A 352 -10.88 21.09 14.43
C THR A 352 -9.98 21.40 13.23
N PRO A 353 -10.52 22.05 12.18
CA PRO A 353 -9.74 22.62 11.09
C PRO A 353 -8.76 23.70 11.59
N LEU A 354 -7.62 23.85 10.93
CA LEU A 354 -6.70 24.97 11.15
C LEU A 354 -7.40 26.29 10.73
N THR A 355 -7.89 27.08 11.69
CA THR A 355 -8.37 28.43 11.42
C THR A 355 -7.22 29.35 10.97
N GLU A 356 -7.49 30.24 10.01
CA GLU A 356 -6.57 31.17 9.30
C GLU A 356 -5.49 31.90 10.12
N ARG A 357 -5.62 31.98 11.45
CA ARG A 357 -4.73 32.74 12.34
C ARG A 357 -3.32 32.16 12.55
N SER A 358 -2.98 31.04 11.92
CA SER A 358 -1.68 30.37 12.10
C SER A 358 -0.84 30.24 10.81
N LEU A 359 -1.32 30.75 9.68
CA LEU A 359 -0.58 30.69 8.42
C LEU A 359 0.47 31.81 8.36
N PRO A 360 1.76 31.52 8.14
CA PRO A 360 2.72 32.56 7.78
C PRO A 360 2.39 33.09 6.38
N ALA A 361 2.64 34.39 6.17
CA ALA A 361 2.35 35.09 4.92
C ALA A 361 2.90 34.34 3.69
N PRO A 362 2.15 34.32 2.57
CA PRO A 362 2.58 33.65 1.35
C PRO A 362 3.87 34.30 0.83
N THR A 363 4.96 33.53 0.81
CA THR A 363 6.09 33.83 -0.07
C THR A 363 5.71 33.42 -1.48
N THR A 364 6.11 34.24 -2.44
CA THR A 364 5.75 34.22 -3.87
C THR A 364 5.47 32.83 -4.43
N PRO A 365 4.33 32.63 -5.14
CA PRO A 365 3.97 31.32 -5.68
C PRO A 365 4.95 30.90 -6.78
N THR A 366 5.60 29.75 -6.61
CA THR A 366 6.04 28.95 -7.75
C THR A 366 4.76 28.54 -8.49
N LYS A 367 4.66 28.86 -9.78
CA LYS A 367 3.44 28.67 -10.59
C LYS A 367 2.84 27.28 -10.35
N ALA A 368 1.65 27.24 -9.76
CA ALA A 368 0.80 26.07 -9.82
C ALA A 368 0.47 25.81 -11.30
N VAL A 369 0.93 24.68 -11.84
CA VAL A 369 0.60 24.28 -13.20
C VAL A 369 -0.87 23.87 -13.22
N ARG A 370 -1.71 24.71 -13.82
CA ARG A 370 -3.08 24.34 -14.17
C ARG A 370 -3.02 23.36 -15.35
N VAL A 371 -3.71 22.23 -15.20
CA VAL A 371 -3.94 21.28 -16.28
C VAL A 371 -5.03 21.84 -17.19
N THR A 372 -4.64 22.52 -18.28
CA THR A 372 -5.42 22.61 -19.54
C THR A 372 -4.52 23.14 -20.68
N GLU A 373 -4.62 22.47 -21.84
CA GLU A 373 -4.09 22.82 -23.18
C GLU A 373 -2.60 22.53 -23.43
N GLY A 374 -2.16 21.85 -24.49
CA GLY A 374 -2.82 21.32 -25.68
C GLY A 374 -1.86 20.41 -26.48
N LEU A 375 -2.42 19.56 -27.33
CA LEU A 375 -1.70 18.68 -28.25
C LEU A 375 -0.95 19.45 -29.33
N ALA A 376 0.31 19.09 -29.60
CA ALA A 376 0.86 18.84 -30.95
C ALA A 376 2.27 18.18 -30.84
N PRO A 377 2.68 17.34 -31.80
CA PRO A 377 3.86 16.49 -31.67
C PRO A 377 5.06 17.03 -32.45
N GLU A 378 6.25 17.05 -31.87
CA GLU A 378 7.50 16.92 -32.64
C GLU A 378 8.50 16.06 -31.87
N GLY A 379 9.07 15.09 -32.59
CA GLY A 379 9.99 14.10 -32.05
C GLY A 379 11.44 14.56 -32.06
N HIS A 380 12.27 13.92 -31.24
CA HIS A 380 13.41 13.12 -31.67
C HIS A 380 14.06 12.46 -30.45
N GLY A 381 14.67 11.30 -30.68
CA GLY A 381 14.94 10.27 -29.69
C GLY A 381 16.15 10.49 -28.77
N SER A 382 16.09 9.79 -27.63
CA SER A 382 17.24 9.25 -26.87
C SER A 382 16.70 8.22 -25.86
N PRO A 383 17.46 7.16 -25.49
CA PRO A 383 16.88 5.87 -25.12
C PRO A 383 16.44 5.87 -23.64
N ARG A 384 15.13 5.73 -23.40
CA ARG A 384 14.60 5.47 -22.05
C ARG A 384 14.09 4.04 -21.95
N SER A 385 14.77 3.30 -21.09
CA SER A 385 14.37 2.02 -20.52
C SER A 385 13.01 2.15 -19.82
N ILE A 386 12.09 1.30 -20.26
CA ILE A 386 10.89 0.78 -19.58
C ILE A 386 10.60 1.40 -18.20
N MET A 387 10.03 2.60 -18.18
CA MET A 387 9.15 3.10 -17.13
C MET A 387 7.78 3.31 -17.79
N GLU A 388 6.74 2.67 -17.27
CA GLU A 388 5.40 2.78 -17.85
C GLU A 388 4.84 4.19 -17.67
N ASP A 389 4.20 4.68 -18.74
CA ASP A 389 3.52 5.97 -18.84
C ASP A 389 2.40 6.09 -17.78
N PRO A 390 2.44 7.09 -16.90
CA PRO A 390 1.41 7.31 -15.88
C PRO A 390 0.07 7.84 -16.42
N PHE A 391 -0.05 8.18 -17.71
CA PHE A 391 -1.27 8.68 -18.35
C PHE A 391 -1.81 7.77 -19.45
N GLY A 392 -1.23 6.58 -19.64
CA GLY A 392 -1.84 5.57 -20.49
C GLY A 392 -3.22 5.24 -19.95
N ALA A 393 -4.28 5.54 -20.71
CA ALA A 393 -5.68 5.26 -20.38
C ALA A 393 -5.80 3.90 -19.67
N GLY A 394 -5.87 3.95 -18.35
CA GLY A 394 -5.68 2.79 -17.49
C GLY A 394 -6.76 1.78 -17.78
N LYS A 395 -6.37 0.62 -18.32
CA LYS A 395 -7.25 -0.53 -18.35
C LYS A 395 -7.55 -0.88 -16.90
N ARG A 396 -8.81 -0.69 -16.48
CA ARG A 396 -9.31 -0.99 -15.13
C ARG A 396 -8.74 -2.31 -14.62
N LYS A 397 -8.11 -2.28 -13.44
CA LYS A 397 -7.79 -3.45 -12.63
C LYS A 397 -9.00 -3.72 -11.74
N SER A 398 -9.87 -4.62 -12.19
CA SER A 398 -10.75 -5.33 -11.25
C SER A 398 -10.13 -6.69 -10.94
N ILE A 399 -10.03 -6.99 -9.65
CA ILE A 399 -9.65 -8.30 -9.11
C ILE A 399 -10.91 -8.82 -8.46
#